data_AF-A0A2M8C2J7-F1
#
_entry.id   AF-A0A2M8C2J7-F1
#
_cell.length_a   1.000
_cell.length_b   1.000
_cell.length_c   1.000
_cell.angle_alpha   90.00
_cell.angle_beta   90.00
_cell.angle_gamma   90.00
#
_symmetry.space_group_name_H-M   'P 1'
#
loop_
_entity.id
_entity.type
_entity.pdbx_description
1 polymer ?
#
loop_
_entity_poly.entity_id
_entity_poly.type
_entity_poly.pdbx_seq_one_letter_code
_entity_poly.pdbx_strand_id
1 'polypeptide(L)'
;MKTINLQPISENAKVISGFAFKSTEFIDIGIPVVKITNVKKVSVTLEDCQFVDRKYLSLNEKYKINNGDVLIALTGSHLSQPNSVVGRVARYHYKEIALLNQRVGKFIIHGKNNLDLIFLYYYLVQDKILYSLALNAKGSANQANISPSDVERILIPVFTLSSQRVIADILSTYDDLIDTNRRRIQLLEEAARLLFREWFVYFRFPCLRQGYGGQAGYEKVHPVRKFDSNGVKIVDGVPEGWRKEKLNRIVSFLGGHAFKSTSYKQAGKYGIVTIKNVQQSSFIPKCTDYLDDTPDAMKKHCFLTNGDILISLTGNVGRVCLVYGENYLLNQRVAKIEAKKLIPKSFIYWMFDNSIMQKRIENLSFGSAQQNLSPIKLGEQTVIIPPDPLLKSFDGIVSLINIEIVQLLIQNQKLAQARDLLLPRLMSGEIDLLRYDKLSNGVGV
;
A
#
# COMPACT_ATOMS: atom_id res chain seq x y z
N MET A 1 -19.99 -8.50 33.03
CA MET A 1 -19.20 -7.47 32.33
C MET A 1 -18.98 -6.32 33.29
N LYS A 2 -17.75 -5.83 33.46
CA LYS A 2 -17.53 -4.57 34.20
C LYS A 2 -18.21 -3.46 33.39
N THR A 3 -19.15 -2.74 33.99
CA THR A 3 -19.75 -1.56 33.34
C THR A 3 -18.69 -0.46 33.28
N ILE A 4 -18.21 -0.15 32.08
CA ILE A 4 -17.25 0.94 31.89
C ILE A 4 -18.01 2.25 31.82
N ASN A 5 -17.64 3.19 32.70
CA ASN A 5 -18.16 4.55 32.65
C ASN A 5 -17.68 5.25 31.39
N LEU A 6 -18.54 6.08 30.80
CA LEU A 6 -18.22 6.90 29.65
C LEU A 6 -18.21 8.38 30.04
N GLN A 7 -17.34 9.16 29.41
CA GLN A 7 -17.29 10.61 29.57
C GLN A 7 -17.10 11.30 28.22
N PRO A 8 -17.53 12.56 28.02
CA PRO A 8 -17.22 13.30 26.80
C PRO A 8 -15.70 13.52 26.63
N ILE A 9 -15.23 13.54 25.38
CA ILE A 9 -13.84 13.94 25.06
C ILE A 9 -13.52 15.34 25.61
N SER A 10 -14.50 16.25 25.62
CA SER A 10 -14.35 17.64 26.10
C SER A 10 -13.79 17.76 27.52
N GLU A 11 -13.95 16.74 28.36
CA GLU A 11 -13.41 16.70 29.73
C GLU A 11 -11.88 16.70 29.77
N ASN A 12 -11.21 16.11 28.76
CA ASN A 12 -9.75 15.90 28.78
C ASN A 12 -9.05 16.30 27.47
N ALA A 13 -9.77 16.61 26.40
CA ALA A 13 -9.19 17.08 25.15
C ALA A 13 -10.09 18.12 24.47
N LYS A 14 -9.47 18.94 23.62
CA LYS A 14 -10.11 19.92 22.75
C LYS A 14 -9.70 19.63 21.32
N VAL A 15 -10.59 19.95 20.38
CA VAL A 15 -10.29 19.92 18.96
C VAL A 15 -10.16 21.35 18.48
N ILE A 16 -9.00 21.67 17.93
CA ILE A 16 -8.76 22.99 17.34
C ILE A 16 -8.76 22.90 15.82
N SER A 17 -9.47 23.82 15.18
CA SER A 17 -9.39 23.98 13.72
C SER A 17 -8.14 24.75 13.32
N GLY A 18 -7.62 24.45 12.13
CA GLY A 18 -6.43 25.10 11.59
C GLY A 18 -6.61 26.54 11.10
N PHE A 19 -5.53 27.07 10.53
CA PHE A 19 -5.45 28.40 9.96
C PHE A 19 -6.06 28.46 8.56
N ALA A 20 -6.64 29.61 8.19
CA ALA A 20 -7.26 29.84 6.89
C ALA A 20 -6.29 30.45 5.89
N PHE A 21 -5.53 29.60 5.20
CA PHE A 21 -4.58 30.01 4.15
C PHE A 21 -5.32 30.40 2.86
N LYS A 22 -4.92 31.51 2.25
CA LYS A 22 -5.43 31.96 0.94
C LYS A 22 -4.77 31.14 -0.18
N SER A 23 -5.51 30.92 -1.27
CA SER A 23 -4.98 30.18 -2.44
C SER A 23 -3.74 30.83 -3.04
N THR A 24 -3.63 32.16 -2.97
CA THR A 24 -2.49 32.94 -3.48
C THR A 24 -1.24 32.85 -2.60
N GLU A 25 -1.32 32.22 -1.43
CA GLU A 25 -0.18 32.08 -0.50
C GLU A 25 0.56 30.75 -0.70
N PHE A 26 0.02 29.83 -1.51
CA PHE A 26 0.66 28.54 -1.77
C PHE A 26 1.82 28.69 -2.75
N ILE A 27 2.92 28.01 -2.44
CA ILE A 27 4.16 27.97 -3.22
C ILE A 27 4.58 26.51 -3.44
N ASP A 28 5.54 26.30 -4.34
CA ASP A 28 5.98 24.94 -4.73
C ASP A 28 6.86 24.26 -3.67
N ILE A 29 7.64 25.04 -2.91
CA ILE A 29 8.58 24.52 -1.91
C ILE A 29 8.49 25.40 -0.67
N GLY A 30 8.26 24.81 0.48
CA GLY A 30 8.12 25.53 1.74
C GLY A 30 7.72 24.62 2.88
N ILE A 31 6.85 25.11 3.76
CA ILE A 31 6.32 24.33 4.87
C ILE A 31 5.02 23.66 4.45
N PRO A 32 4.89 22.34 4.61
CA PRO A 32 3.70 21.62 4.21
C PRO A 32 2.48 22.08 5.01
N VAL A 33 1.36 22.28 4.31
CA VAL A 33 0.05 22.58 4.90
C VAL A 33 -0.82 21.33 4.81
N VAL A 34 -1.11 20.70 5.95
CA VAL A 34 -1.96 19.51 6.01
C VAL A 34 -3.42 19.91 5.81
N LYS A 35 -3.99 19.46 4.69
CA LYS A 35 -5.42 19.61 4.34
C LYS A 35 -6.16 18.29 4.53
N ILE A 36 -7.49 18.32 4.36
CA ILE A 36 -8.35 17.13 4.48
C ILE A 36 -7.95 15.98 3.55
N THR A 37 -7.34 16.30 2.41
CA THR A 37 -6.85 15.32 1.43
C THR A 37 -5.61 14.58 1.93
N ASN A 38 -4.83 15.21 2.81
CA ASN A 38 -3.62 14.65 3.42
C ASN A 38 -3.92 13.72 4.60
N VAL A 39 -5.07 13.91 5.27
CA VAL A 39 -5.54 13.00 6.32
C VAL A 39 -6.12 11.75 5.64
N LYS A 40 -5.36 10.65 5.58
CA LYS A 40 -5.81 9.35 5.05
C LYS A 40 -6.29 8.44 6.18
N LYS A 41 -6.80 7.25 5.84
CA LYS A 41 -7.09 6.23 6.86
C LYS A 41 -5.74 5.80 7.46
N VAL A 42 -5.62 5.82 8.79
CA VAL A 42 -4.42 5.44 9.59
C VAL A 42 -3.37 6.55 9.72
N SER A 43 -2.87 7.13 8.62
CA SER A 43 -1.76 8.11 8.69
C SER A 43 -1.97 9.36 7.84
N VAL A 44 -1.24 10.42 8.18
CA VAL A 44 -1.14 11.63 7.36
C VAL A 44 -0.14 11.36 6.23
N THR A 45 -0.47 11.77 5.00
CA THR A 45 0.47 11.78 3.86
C THR A 45 0.86 13.21 3.51
N LEU A 46 2.15 13.42 3.21
CA LEU A 46 2.64 14.68 2.63
C LEU A 46 2.73 14.62 1.10
N GLU A 47 2.29 13.53 0.47
CA GLU A 47 2.11 13.46 -0.98
C GLU A 47 1.09 14.52 -1.45
N ASP A 48 1.39 15.17 -2.57
CA ASP A 48 0.61 16.25 -3.18
C ASP A 48 0.22 17.37 -2.19
N CYS A 49 1.04 17.58 -1.15
CA CYS A 49 0.83 18.64 -0.19
C CYS A 49 1.13 20.01 -0.80
N GLN A 50 0.40 21.03 -0.36
CA GLN A 50 0.69 22.42 -0.73
C GLN A 50 1.57 23.06 0.33
N PHE A 51 2.46 23.94 -0.09
CA PHE A 51 3.43 24.56 0.80
C PHE A 51 3.16 26.04 0.96
N VAL A 52 3.60 26.61 2.08
CA VAL A 52 3.62 28.05 2.33
C VAL A 52 5.00 28.51 2.78
N ASP A 53 5.24 29.82 2.70
CA ASP A 53 6.52 30.41 3.10
C ASP A 53 6.87 30.17 4.58
N ARG A 54 8.17 30.16 4.90
CA ARG A 54 8.66 29.93 6.26
C ARG A 54 8.20 30.95 7.29
N LYS A 55 7.79 32.15 6.87
CA LYS A 55 7.19 33.16 7.76
C LYS A 55 6.01 32.62 8.57
N TYR A 56 5.25 31.64 8.06
CA TYR A 56 4.12 31.06 8.78
C TYR A 56 4.52 30.19 9.99
N LEU A 57 5.81 29.93 10.23
CA LEU A 57 6.27 29.37 11.51
C LEU A 57 6.10 30.31 12.68
N SER A 58 5.88 31.61 12.44
CA SER A 58 5.52 32.55 13.50
C SER A 58 4.06 32.43 13.93
N LEU A 59 3.24 31.61 13.25
CA LEU A 59 1.90 31.29 13.71
C LEU A 59 1.96 30.60 15.09
N ASN A 60 0.89 30.79 15.87
CA ASN A 60 0.75 30.17 17.19
C ASN A 60 0.97 28.64 17.11
N GLU A 61 1.66 28.08 18.11
CA GLU A 61 1.98 26.65 18.22
C GLU A 61 0.79 25.71 18.00
N LYS A 62 -0.42 26.16 18.35
CA LYS A 62 -1.64 25.41 18.13
C LYS A 62 -1.87 25.09 16.64
N TYR A 63 -1.38 25.91 15.71
CA TYR A 63 -1.49 25.67 14.27
C TYR A 63 -0.34 24.86 13.67
N LYS A 64 0.70 24.54 14.46
CA LYS A 64 1.80 23.67 14.03
C LYS A 64 1.44 22.22 14.29
N ILE A 65 1.87 21.32 13.41
CA ILE A 65 1.68 19.88 13.53
C ILE A 65 3.06 19.27 13.73
N ASN A 66 3.20 18.53 14.82
CA ASN A 66 4.43 17.85 15.21
C ASN A 66 4.25 16.33 15.15
N ASN A 67 5.38 15.62 15.16
CA ASN A 67 5.39 14.16 15.25
C ASN A 67 4.56 13.69 16.46
N GLY A 68 3.66 12.74 16.23
CA GLY A 68 2.76 12.20 17.25
C GLY A 68 1.41 12.90 17.36
N ASP A 69 1.22 14.07 16.74
CA ASP A 69 -0.08 14.75 16.74
C ASP A 69 -1.17 13.89 16.07
N VAL A 70 -2.36 13.93 16.64
CA VAL A 70 -3.55 13.24 16.12
C VAL A 70 -4.47 14.27 15.48
N LEU A 71 -4.82 14.01 14.22
CA LEU A 71 -5.60 14.90 13.37
C LEU A 71 -6.91 14.24 12.97
N ILE A 72 -7.95 15.04 12.76
CA ILE A 72 -9.27 14.61 12.27
C ILE A 72 -9.72 15.46 11.08
N ALA A 73 -10.26 14.82 10.04
CA ALA A 73 -10.87 15.53 8.92
C ALA A 73 -12.27 16.05 9.31
N LEU A 74 -12.44 17.37 9.41
CA LEU A 74 -13.70 18.01 9.79
C LEU A 74 -14.68 18.16 8.61
N THR A 75 -14.18 17.99 7.39
CA THR A 75 -14.98 18.01 6.15
C THR A 75 -14.62 16.80 5.29
N GLY A 76 -15.62 16.21 4.64
CA GLY A 76 -15.45 15.07 3.74
C GLY A 76 -16.75 14.71 3.04
N SER A 77 -16.84 13.47 2.57
CA SER A 77 -18.06 12.89 2.04
C SER A 77 -18.87 12.20 3.14
N HIS A 78 -20.13 11.89 2.82
CA HIS A 78 -20.92 10.91 3.57
C HIS A 78 -20.41 9.48 3.32
N LEU A 79 -20.99 8.52 4.02
CA LEU A 79 -20.60 7.10 4.03
C LEU A 79 -20.59 6.40 2.65
N SER A 80 -21.23 7.01 1.65
CA SER A 80 -21.24 6.52 0.26
C SER A 80 -19.86 6.52 -0.41
N GLN A 81 -18.89 7.29 0.11
CA GLN A 81 -17.51 7.33 -0.39
C GLN A 81 -16.51 7.04 0.75
N PRO A 82 -16.22 5.75 1.04
CA PRO A 82 -15.42 5.33 2.20
C PRO A 82 -14.04 5.99 2.32
N ASN A 83 -13.42 6.34 1.20
CA ASN A 83 -12.06 6.91 1.17
C ASN A 83 -12.01 8.42 1.49
N SER A 84 -13.16 9.11 1.45
CA SER A 84 -13.26 10.55 1.68
C SER A 84 -14.18 10.91 2.85
N VAL A 85 -14.62 9.91 3.65
CA VAL A 85 -15.60 10.13 4.73
C VAL A 85 -15.12 11.20 5.71
N VAL A 86 -16.05 12.04 6.16
CA VAL A 86 -15.82 13.00 7.24
C VAL A 86 -15.54 12.29 8.57
N GLY A 87 -14.66 12.85 9.42
CA GLY A 87 -14.31 12.24 10.70
C GLY A 87 -13.18 11.21 10.65
N ARG A 88 -12.50 11.05 9.51
CA ARG A 88 -11.27 10.24 9.42
C ARG A 88 -10.20 10.80 10.35
N VAL A 89 -9.57 9.92 11.12
CA VAL A 89 -8.51 10.26 12.07
C VAL A 89 -7.18 9.66 11.61
N ALA A 90 -6.10 10.42 11.78
CA ALA A 90 -4.76 10.03 11.38
C ALA A 90 -3.71 10.57 12.34
N ARG A 91 -2.57 9.85 12.43
CA ARG A 91 -1.38 10.30 13.14
C ARG A 91 -0.37 10.94 12.19
N TYR A 92 0.33 11.97 12.67
CA TYR A 92 1.43 12.59 11.97
C TYR A 92 2.77 11.97 12.39
N HIS A 93 3.50 11.37 11.44
CA HIS A 93 4.74 10.62 11.71
C HIS A 93 6.01 11.22 11.08
N TYR A 94 5.90 12.38 10.45
CA TYR A 94 7.04 13.07 9.86
C TYR A 94 7.84 13.81 10.94
N LYS A 95 9.12 14.07 10.67
CA LYS A 95 10.00 14.81 11.58
C LYS A 95 9.87 16.32 11.37
N GLU A 96 9.53 16.71 10.15
CA GLU A 96 9.29 18.07 9.73
C GLU A 96 8.05 18.64 10.41
N ILE A 97 8.04 19.94 10.67
CA ILE A 97 6.83 20.63 11.14
C ILE A 97 5.92 20.85 9.93
N ALA A 98 4.62 20.57 10.08
CA ALA A 98 3.60 21.00 9.13
C ALA A 98 2.64 22.03 9.75
N LEU A 99 1.81 22.65 8.93
CA LEU A 99 0.80 23.62 9.36
C LEU A 99 -0.61 23.08 9.16
N LEU A 100 -1.47 23.34 10.15
CA LEU A 100 -2.85 22.86 10.20
C LEU A 100 -3.77 23.77 9.38
N ASN A 101 -4.48 23.22 8.39
CA ASN A 101 -5.50 23.95 7.63
C ASN A 101 -6.86 23.96 8.36
N GLN A 102 -7.68 25.00 8.10
CA GLN A 102 -9.00 25.23 8.72
C GLN A 102 -9.99 24.04 8.71
N ARG A 103 -9.87 23.09 7.78
CA ARG A 103 -10.76 21.92 7.66
C ARG A 103 -10.20 20.65 8.30
N VAL A 104 -9.05 20.75 8.96
CA VAL A 104 -8.43 19.68 9.74
C VAL A 104 -8.43 20.10 11.21
N GLY A 105 -8.94 19.23 12.06
CA GLY A 105 -8.90 19.37 13.50
C GLY A 105 -7.64 18.74 14.07
N LYS A 106 -6.99 19.37 15.06
CA LYS A 106 -5.94 18.75 15.87
C LYS A 106 -6.44 18.56 17.30
N PHE A 107 -6.21 17.40 17.88
CA PHE A 107 -6.51 17.13 19.28
C PHE A 107 -5.43 17.73 20.18
N ILE A 108 -5.84 18.47 21.19
CA ILE A 108 -4.97 19.00 22.26
C ILE A 108 -5.51 18.47 23.59
N ILE A 109 -4.69 17.70 24.31
CA ILE A 109 -5.01 17.26 25.66
C ILE A 109 -4.98 18.47 26.60
N HIS A 110 -5.98 18.58 27.47
CA HIS A 110 -6.06 19.61 28.51
C HIS A 110 -6.61 19.01 29.81
N GLY A 111 -6.71 19.84 30.86
CA GLY A 111 -7.15 19.39 32.18
C GLY A 111 -6.06 18.65 32.96
N LYS A 112 -6.43 17.64 33.75
CA LYS A 112 -5.49 16.88 34.61
C LYS A 112 -4.59 15.88 33.84
N ASN A 113 -4.50 15.98 32.51
CA ASN A 113 -3.76 15.03 31.65
C ASN A 113 -4.15 13.56 31.88
N ASN A 114 -5.44 13.29 32.09
CA ASN A 114 -5.97 11.94 32.32
C ASN A 114 -6.33 11.19 31.02
N LEU A 115 -5.89 11.70 29.86
CA LEU A 115 -6.14 11.09 28.56
C LEU A 115 -4.85 10.96 27.77
N ASP A 116 -4.55 9.74 27.35
CA ASP A 116 -3.47 9.44 26.40
C ASP A 116 -3.94 9.69 24.96
N LEU A 117 -3.12 10.40 24.19
CA LEU A 117 -3.47 10.83 22.84
C LEU A 117 -3.50 9.66 21.84
N ILE A 118 -2.66 8.64 22.02
CA ILE A 118 -2.61 7.46 21.16
C ILE A 118 -3.77 6.52 21.49
N PHE A 119 -4.13 6.40 22.77
CA PHE A 119 -5.37 5.75 23.18
C PHE A 119 -6.60 6.41 22.53
N LEU A 120 -6.68 7.75 22.58
CA LEU A 120 -7.74 8.50 21.93
C LEU A 120 -7.79 8.24 20.41
N TYR A 121 -6.63 8.23 19.75
CA TYR A 121 -6.53 7.86 18.34
C TYR A 121 -7.17 6.49 18.07
N TYR A 122 -6.74 5.44 18.78
CA TYR A 122 -7.27 4.10 18.57
C TYR A 122 -8.76 3.99 18.88
N TYR A 123 -9.26 4.75 19.86
CA TYR A 123 -10.68 4.80 20.12
C TYR A 123 -11.46 5.36 18.91
N LEU A 124 -10.97 6.46 18.33
CA LEU A 124 -11.63 7.16 17.24
C LEU A 124 -11.53 6.46 15.87
N VAL A 125 -10.49 5.65 15.62
CA VAL A 125 -10.36 4.94 14.33
C VAL A 125 -11.33 3.76 14.17
N GLN A 126 -12.00 3.36 15.25
CA GLN A 126 -13.00 2.30 15.19
C GLN A 126 -14.12 2.67 14.23
N ASP A 127 -14.49 1.74 13.35
CA ASP A 127 -15.51 1.96 12.34
C ASP A 127 -16.83 2.47 12.97
N LYS A 128 -17.24 1.93 14.13
CA LYS A 128 -18.43 2.39 14.88
C LYS A 128 -18.40 3.89 15.19
N ILE A 129 -17.25 4.44 15.55
CA ILE A 129 -17.09 5.86 15.91
C ILE A 129 -17.07 6.73 14.66
N LEU A 130 -16.36 6.29 13.62
CA LEU A 130 -16.39 6.96 12.31
C LEU A 130 -17.81 7.02 11.74
N TYR A 131 -18.56 5.90 11.81
CA TYR A 131 -19.95 5.83 11.38
C TYR A 131 -20.85 6.79 12.17
N SER A 132 -20.70 6.86 13.49
CA SER A 132 -21.51 7.78 14.31
C SER A 132 -21.23 9.24 13.97
N LEU A 133 -19.97 9.61 13.73
CA LEU A 133 -19.59 10.95 13.30
C LEU A 133 -20.18 11.30 11.94
N ALA A 134 -20.05 10.38 10.97
CA ALA A 134 -20.53 10.61 9.61
C ALA A 134 -22.06 10.73 9.54
N LEU A 135 -22.81 9.95 10.33
CA LEU A 135 -24.28 10.03 10.39
C LEU A 135 -24.79 11.34 11.00
N ASN A 136 -24.02 11.92 11.94
CA ASN A 136 -24.36 13.20 12.57
C ASN A 136 -23.79 14.41 11.81
N ALA A 137 -23.07 14.18 10.71
CA ALA A 137 -22.49 15.26 9.92
C ALA A 137 -23.57 16.03 9.14
N LYS A 138 -23.36 17.34 9.04
CA LYS A 138 -24.29 18.26 8.35
C LYS A 138 -23.79 18.59 6.95
N GLY A 139 -24.69 18.86 6.02
CA GLY A 139 -24.36 19.28 4.65
C GLY A 139 -24.60 18.20 3.59
N SER A 140 -24.21 18.51 2.36
CA SER A 140 -24.48 17.67 1.18
C SER A 140 -23.63 16.39 1.14
N ALA A 141 -24.02 15.44 0.29
CA ALA A 141 -23.37 14.11 0.14
C ALA A 141 -21.84 14.17 -0.01
N ASN A 142 -21.31 15.16 -0.74
CA ASN A 142 -19.87 15.32 -0.99
C ASN A 142 -19.20 16.40 -0.12
N GLN A 143 -19.96 17.07 0.75
CA GLN A 143 -19.47 18.12 1.64
C GLN A 143 -20.17 18.01 3.01
N ALA A 144 -20.01 16.84 3.62
CA ALA A 144 -20.37 16.59 5.00
C ALA A 144 -19.39 17.32 5.93
N ASN A 145 -19.91 17.95 6.97
CA ASN A 145 -19.12 18.72 7.92
C ASN A 145 -19.47 18.31 9.36
N ILE A 146 -18.44 18.19 10.19
CA ILE A 146 -18.54 18.07 11.64
C ILE A 146 -17.83 19.26 12.28
N SER A 147 -18.41 19.84 13.33
CA SER A 147 -17.74 20.88 14.09
C SER A 147 -16.80 20.26 15.14
N PRO A 148 -15.77 20.99 15.59
CA PRO A 148 -14.96 20.57 16.74
C PRO A 148 -15.81 20.16 17.95
N SER A 149 -16.87 20.90 18.24
CA SER A 149 -17.79 20.60 19.34
C SER A 149 -18.57 19.30 19.14
N ASP A 150 -18.88 18.90 17.91
CA ASP A 150 -19.50 17.59 17.65
C ASP A 150 -18.54 16.45 18.00
N VAL A 151 -17.25 16.62 17.68
CA VAL A 151 -16.19 15.64 18.01
C VAL A 151 -15.95 15.58 19.52
N GLU A 152 -15.90 16.74 20.18
CA GLU A 152 -15.67 16.84 21.64
C GLU A 152 -16.79 16.21 22.48
N ARG A 153 -18.01 16.08 21.93
CA ARG A 153 -19.16 15.41 22.60
C ARG A 153 -19.13 13.89 22.52
N ILE A 154 -18.24 13.30 21.72
CA ILE A 154 -18.12 11.83 21.66
C ILE A 154 -17.81 11.31 23.06
N LEU A 155 -18.55 10.28 23.46
CA LEU A 155 -18.34 9.58 24.72
C LEU A 155 -17.19 8.57 24.56
N ILE A 156 -16.17 8.68 25.41
CA ILE A 156 -15.01 7.79 25.48
C ILE A 156 -15.01 7.03 26.81
N PRO A 157 -14.62 5.74 26.84
CA PRO A 157 -14.49 4.98 28.08
C PRO A 157 -13.45 5.56 29.04
N VAL A 158 -13.79 5.53 30.33
CA VAL A 158 -12.92 5.99 31.41
C VAL A 158 -12.00 4.85 31.84
N PHE A 159 -10.73 4.94 31.46
CA PHE A 159 -9.65 4.08 31.92
C PHE A 159 -8.63 4.88 32.73
N THR A 160 -7.87 4.20 33.61
CA THR A 160 -6.70 4.84 34.23
C THR A 160 -5.67 5.20 33.16
N LEU A 161 -4.88 6.26 33.38
CA LEU A 161 -3.84 6.65 32.42
C LEU A 161 -2.85 5.52 32.14
N SER A 162 -2.55 4.69 33.15
CA SER A 162 -1.71 3.50 33.00
C SER A 162 -2.32 2.51 32.02
N SER A 163 -3.60 2.17 32.19
CA SER A 163 -4.32 1.26 31.29
C SER A 163 -4.42 1.81 29.87
N GLN A 164 -4.66 3.11 29.72
CA GLN A 164 -4.71 3.75 28.40
C GLN A 164 -3.37 3.61 27.65
N ARG A 165 -2.26 3.86 28.34
CA ARG A 165 -0.90 3.69 27.78
C ARG A 165 -0.62 2.26 27.37
N VAL A 166 -0.95 1.28 28.22
CA VAL A 166 -0.78 -0.15 27.87
C VAL A 166 -1.58 -0.51 26.62
N ILE A 167 -2.83 -0.05 26.49
CA ILE A 167 -3.65 -0.28 25.29
C ILE A 167 -3.01 0.38 24.07
N ALA A 168 -2.58 1.63 24.20
CA ALA A 168 -1.92 2.39 23.15
C ALA A 168 -0.62 1.71 22.69
N ASP A 169 0.21 1.24 23.61
CA ASP A 169 1.49 0.57 23.34
C ASP A 169 1.27 -0.76 22.60
N ILE A 170 0.32 -1.59 23.05
CA ILE A 170 -0.02 -2.85 22.39
C ILE A 170 -0.43 -2.59 20.93
N LEU A 171 -1.36 -1.65 20.71
CA LEU A 171 -1.91 -1.39 19.38
C LEU A 171 -0.90 -0.69 18.46
N SER A 172 -0.12 0.26 18.99
CA SER A 172 0.92 0.96 18.24
C SER A 172 2.06 0.04 17.82
N THR A 173 2.40 -0.97 18.61
CA THR A 173 3.39 -1.99 18.24
C THR A 173 3.00 -2.72 16.94
N TYR A 174 1.71 -3.03 16.73
CA TYR A 174 1.25 -3.61 15.47
C TYR A 174 1.41 -2.65 14.29
N ASP A 175 1.00 -1.39 14.46
CA ASP A 175 1.08 -0.37 13.40
C ASP A 175 2.52 -0.03 13.03
N ASP A 176 3.39 0.13 14.03
CA ASP A 176 4.81 0.44 13.83
C ASP A 176 5.52 -0.70 13.06
N LEU A 177 5.17 -1.97 13.35
CA LEU A 177 5.70 -3.11 12.62
C LEU A 177 5.15 -3.18 11.19
N ILE A 178 3.85 -2.90 10.98
CA ILE A 178 3.25 -2.84 9.63
C ILE A 178 3.94 -1.75 8.80
N ASP A 179 4.16 -0.56 9.36
CA ASP A 179 4.80 0.54 8.65
C ASP A 179 6.28 0.28 8.39
N THR A 180 6.99 -0.37 9.32
CA THR A 180 8.36 -0.84 9.11
C THR A 180 8.44 -1.83 7.94
N ASN A 181 7.52 -2.80 7.90
CA ASN A 181 7.45 -3.77 6.82
C ASN A 181 7.10 -3.12 5.47
N ARG A 182 6.21 -2.12 5.45
CA ARG A 182 5.90 -1.36 4.22
C ARG A 182 7.14 -0.65 3.67
N ARG A 183 7.95 -0.02 4.53
CA ARG A 183 9.22 0.61 4.13
C ARG A 183 10.20 -0.43 3.58
N ARG A 184 10.31 -1.59 4.22
CA ARG A 184 11.15 -2.71 3.72
C ARG A 184 10.70 -3.17 2.34
N ILE A 185 9.40 -3.39 2.14
CA ILE A 185 8.84 -3.77 0.84
C ILE A 185 9.20 -2.73 -0.22
N GLN A 186 9.00 -1.44 0.06
CA GLN A 186 9.33 -0.38 -0.89
C GLN A 186 10.80 -0.38 -1.32
N LEU A 187 11.73 -0.52 -0.36
CA LEU A 187 13.17 -0.60 -0.64
C LEU A 187 13.53 -1.85 -1.45
N LEU A 188 12.92 -3.00 -1.12
CA LEU A 188 13.13 -4.26 -1.84
C LEU A 188 12.63 -4.18 -3.29
N GLU A 189 11.45 -3.60 -3.49
CA GLU A 189 10.92 -3.36 -4.83
C GLU A 189 11.80 -2.39 -5.63
N GLU A 190 12.25 -1.31 -5.01
CA GLU A 190 13.17 -0.35 -5.64
C GLU A 190 14.48 -1.04 -6.05
N ALA A 191 15.09 -1.80 -5.15
CA ALA A 191 16.32 -2.55 -5.44
C ALA A 191 16.14 -3.52 -6.61
N ALA A 192 15.04 -4.27 -6.65
CA ALA A 192 14.78 -5.21 -7.74
C ALA A 192 14.45 -4.52 -9.08
N ARG A 193 13.69 -3.40 -9.07
CA ARG A 193 13.48 -2.57 -10.27
C ARG A 193 14.80 -2.00 -10.79
N LEU A 194 15.66 -1.51 -9.91
CA LEU A 194 16.97 -0.97 -10.26
C LEU A 194 17.86 -2.07 -10.85
N LEU A 195 17.96 -3.23 -10.21
CA LEU A 195 18.70 -4.38 -10.76
C LEU A 195 18.20 -4.78 -12.14
N PHE A 196 16.88 -4.87 -12.33
CA PHE A 196 16.30 -5.19 -13.64
C PHE A 196 16.67 -4.14 -14.69
N ARG A 197 16.59 -2.84 -14.34
CA ARG A 197 16.96 -1.74 -15.25
C ARG A 197 18.44 -1.75 -15.59
N GLU A 198 19.32 -1.85 -14.60
CA GLU A 198 20.76 -1.91 -14.82
C GLU A 198 21.10 -3.10 -15.73
N TRP A 199 20.59 -4.31 -15.45
CA TRP A 199 21.00 -5.51 -16.18
C TRP A 199 20.36 -5.60 -17.57
N PHE A 200 19.06 -5.31 -17.69
CA PHE A 200 18.30 -5.64 -18.90
C PHE A 200 17.82 -4.43 -19.71
N VAL A 201 18.04 -3.21 -19.22
CA VAL A 201 17.76 -1.97 -19.97
C VAL A 201 19.04 -1.21 -20.28
N TYR A 202 19.94 -1.08 -19.30
CA TYR A 202 21.20 -0.38 -19.46
C TYR A 202 22.38 -1.30 -19.77
N PHE A 203 22.17 -2.62 -19.75
CA PHE A 203 23.20 -3.63 -20.04
C PHE A 203 24.45 -3.47 -19.16
N ARG A 204 24.20 -3.21 -17.87
CA ARG A 204 25.14 -3.07 -16.75
C ARG A 204 24.90 -4.19 -15.75
N PHE A 205 25.33 -5.38 -16.14
CA PHE A 205 25.30 -6.57 -15.30
C PHE A 205 26.71 -6.95 -14.85
N PRO A 206 26.90 -7.62 -13.71
CA PRO A 206 28.20 -8.17 -13.36
C PRO A 206 28.64 -9.11 -14.48
N CYS A 207 29.73 -8.78 -15.16
CA CYS A 207 30.34 -9.72 -16.10
C CYS A 207 30.62 -11.02 -15.33
N LEU A 208 30.05 -12.14 -15.79
CA LEU A 208 30.45 -13.45 -15.28
C LEU A 208 31.95 -13.56 -15.54
N ARG A 209 32.77 -13.46 -14.49
CA ARG A 209 34.24 -13.40 -14.55
C ARG A 209 34.89 -14.57 -15.30
N GLN A 210 34.13 -15.57 -15.73
CA GLN A 210 34.59 -16.69 -16.52
C GLN A 210 33.55 -17.00 -17.60
N GLY A 211 33.82 -16.64 -18.86
CA GLY A 211 33.08 -17.19 -20.01
C GLY A 211 32.81 -16.22 -21.16
N TYR A 212 32.78 -14.91 -20.91
CA TYR A 212 32.85 -13.90 -21.97
C TYR A 212 34.26 -13.33 -21.95
N GLY A 213 35.07 -13.64 -22.96
CA GLY A 213 36.52 -13.38 -23.01
C GLY A 213 36.95 -11.91 -23.07
N GLY A 214 36.37 -11.04 -22.24
CA GLY A 214 36.81 -9.67 -22.04
C GLY A 214 37.47 -9.53 -20.67
N GLN A 215 38.77 -9.21 -20.66
CA GLN A 215 39.46 -8.78 -19.45
C GLN A 215 38.78 -7.51 -18.90
N ALA A 216 38.60 -7.48 -17.58
CA ALA A 216 38.00 -6.37 -16.86
C ALA A 216 38.81 -5.09 -17.06
N GLY A 217 38.19 -4.08 -17.64
CA GLY A 217 38.63 -2.69 -17.62
C GLY A 217 37.41 -1.79 -17.53
N TYR A 218 37.23 -1.10 -16.41
CA TYR A 218 36.28 0.00 -16.30
C TYR A 218 36.82 1.18 -17.12
N GLU A 219 36.77 1.09 -18.44
CA GLU A 219 37.15 2.21 -19.31
C GLU A 219 35.94 3.06 -19.67
N LYS A 220 36.20 4.37 -19.57
CA LYS A 220 35.24 5.45 -19.74
C LYS A 220 34.51 5.33 -21.08
N VAL A 221 33.18 5.37 -20.98
CA VAL A 221 32.17 5.54 -22.03
C VAL A 221 32.70 6.21 -23.31
N HIS A 222 32.77 5.46 -24.41
CA HIS A 222 32.95 6.01 -25.76
C HIS A 222 31.59 6.22 -26.47
N PRO A 223 31.44 7.27 -27.32
CA PRO A 223 30.13 7.82 -27.70
C PRO A 223 29.42 7.11 -28.87
N VAL A 224 29.82 5.88 -29.23
CA VAL A 224 29.14 5.09 -30.25
C VAL A 224 29.08 3.67 -29.73
N ARG A 225 27.89 3.20 -29.31
CA ARG A 225 27.66 1.91 -28.62
C ARG A 225 27.98 0.71 -29.53
N LYS A 226 29.26 0.48 -29.83
CA LYS A 226 29.74 -0.78 -30.41
C LYS A 226 29.80 -1.88 -29.35
N PHE A 227 29.86 -1.51 -28.08
CA PHE A 227 29.94 -2.41 -26.93
C PHE A 227 29.01 -1.92 -25.80
N ASP A 228 28.52 -2.84 -24.96
CA ASP A 228 27.82 -2.52 -23.72
C ASP A 228 28.79 -2.05 -22.62
N SER A 229 28.26 -1.77 -21.42
CA SER A 229 29.08 -1.28 -20.30
C SER A 229 30.11 -2.28 -19.77
N ASN A 230 30.05 -3.53 -20.23
CA ASN A 230 30.96 -4.62 -19.89
C ASN A 230 31.88 -4.99 -21.05
N GLY A 231 31.88 -4.24 -22.15
CA GLY A 231 32.71 -4.54 -23.32
C GLY A 231 32.17 -5.64 -24.23
N VAL A 232 30.88 -6.03 -24.10
CA VAL A 232 30.23 -7.01 -25.01
C VAL A 232 29.72 -6.30 -26.25
N LYS A 233 30.02 -6.84 -27.44
CA LYS A 233 29.62 -6.21 -28.71
C LYS A 233 28.10 -6.04 -28.78
N ILE A 234 27.63 -4.87 -29.21
CA ILE A 234 26.22 -4.64 -29.50
C ILE A 234 25.94 -5.07 -30.95
N VAL A 235 25.02 -6.00 -31.13
CA VAL A 235 24.54 -6.49 -32.44
C VAL A 235 23.04 -6.21 -32.51
N ASP A 236 22.58 -5.51 -33.55
CA ASP A 236 21.17 -5.11 -33.73
C ASP A 236 20.53 -4.41 -32.52
N GLY A 237 21.32 -3.62 -31.78
CA GLY A 237 20.87 -2.82 -30.65
C GLY A 237 20.79 -3.55 -29.30
N VAL A 238 21.26 -4.81 -29.22
CA VAL A 238 21.34 -5.61 -27.99
C VAL A 238 22.73 -6.23 -27.81
N PRO A 239 23.16 -6.63 -26.60
CA PRO A 239 24.43 -7.32 -26.43
C PRO A 239 24.47 -8.66 -27.16
N GLU A 240 25.64 -9.04 -27.67
CA GLU A 240 25.89 -10.31 -28.33
C GLU A 240 25.48 -11.50 -27.43
N GLY A 241 24.87 -12.52 -28.01
CA GLY A 241 24.33 -13.69 -27.30
C GLY A 241 22.90 -13.53 -26.79
N TRP A 242 22.30 -12.35 -26.89
CA TRP A 242 20.89 -12.13 -26.56
C TRP A 242 20.02 -12.50 -27.76
N ARG A 243 18.90 -13.19 -27.51
CA ARG A 243 18.01 -13.67 -28.57
C ARG A 243 16.67 -12.95 -28.55
N LYS A 244 16.06 -12.76 -29.72
CA LYS A 244 14.66 -12.33 -29.85
C LYS A 244 13.74 -13.54 -29.71
N GLU A 245 12.70 -13.42 -28.91
CA GLU A 245 11.73 -14.50 -28.70
C GLU A 245 10.32 -13.94 -28.51
N LYS A 246 9.30 -14.70 -28.94
CA LYS A 246 7.89 -14.34 -28.70
C LYS A 246 7.48 -14.61 -27.25
N LEU A 247 6.68 -13.72 -26.66
CA LEU A 247 6.20 -13.88 -25.28
C LEU A 247 5.50 -15.23 -25.07
N ASN A 248 4.71 -15.71 -26.03
CA ASN A 248 4.01 -16.99 -25.92
C ASN A 248 4.95 -18.22 -25.91
N ARG A 249 6.23 -18.07 -26.24
CA ARG A 249 7.23 -19.15 -26.09
C ARG A 249 7.82 -19.20 -24.69
N ILE A 250 7.78 -18.10 -23.94
CA ILE A 250 8.35 -18.00 -22.59
C ILE A 250 7.33 -18.00 -21.46
N VAL A 251 6.09 -17.56 -21.73
CA VAL A 251 5.00 -17.52 -20.75
C VAL A 251 3.69 -18.05 -21.32
N SER A 252 2.83 -18.51 -20.44
CA SER A 252 1.42 -18.80 -20.70
C SER A 252 0.55 -17.77 -19.98
N PHE A 253 -0.40 -17.16 -20.71
CA PHE A 253 -1.41 -16.30 -20.11
C PHE A 253 -2.68 -17.12 -19.86
N LEU A 254 -2.89 -17.51 -18.61
CA LEU A 254 -3.98 -18.40 -18.22
C LEU A 254 -5.17 -17.57 -17.70
N GLY A 255 -6.23 -17.49 -18.50
CA GLY A 255 -7.47 -16.78 -18.12
C GLY A 255 -8.22 -17.49 -17.00
N GLY A 256 -8.90 -16.70 -16.15
CA GLY A 256 -9.71 -17.20 -15.05
C GLY A 256 -11.06 -17.81 -15.44
N HIS A 257 -11.84 -18.16 -14.41
CA HIS A 257 -13.17 -18.76 -14.55
C HIS A 257 -14.26 -17.68 -14.67
N ALA A 258 -15.30 -17.97 -15.46
CA ALA A 258 -16.45 -17.09 -15.65
C ALA A 258 -17.54 -17.38 -14.60
N PHE A 259 -17.44 -16.71 -13.46
CA PHE A 259 -18.42 -16.87 -12.39
C PHE A 259 -19.75 -16.19 -12.71
N LYS A 260 -20.86 -16.77 -12.24
CA LYS A 260 -22.20 -16.19 -12.35
C LYS A 260 -22.42 -15.24 -11.19
N SER A 261 -22.85 -14.01 -11.45
CA SER A 261 -23.08 -13.01 -10.40
C SER A 261 -24.13 -13.45 -9.37
N THR A 262 -25.07 -14.32 -9.76
CA THR A 262 -26.09 -14.88 -8.87
C THR A 262 -25.51 -15.76 -7.75
N SER A 263 -24.27 -16.25 -7.87
CA SER A 263 -23.61 -17.03 -6.81
C SER A 263 -22.79 -16.17 -5.85
N TYR A 264 -22.65 -14.86 -6.09
CA TYR A 264 -21.79 -14.01 -5.28
C TYR A 264 -22.36 -13.74 -3.90
N LYS A 265 -21.47 -13.78 -2.91
CA LYS A 265 -21.73 -13.37 -1.52
C LYS A 265 -20.84 -12.20 -1.14
N GLN A 266 -21.28 -11.42 -0.15
CA GLN A 266 -20.48 -10.33 0.43
C GLN A 266 -19.33 -10.83 1.32
N ALA A 267 -19.44 -12.08 1.81
CA ALA A 267 -18.40 -12.79 2.53
C ALA A 267 -18.54 -14.29 2.25
N GLY A 268 -17.44 -15.02 2.30
CA GLY A 268 -17.39 -16.46 2.07
C GLY A 268 -15.97 -16.99 2.12
N LYS A 269 -15.82 -18.31 1.98
CA LYS A 269 -14.52 -18.98 2.07
C LYS A 269 -13.52 -18.52 1.01
N TYR A 270 -13.97 -18.34 -0.23
CA TYR A 270 -13.13 -18.04 -1.38
C TYR A 270 -13.39 -16.63 -1.92
N GLY A 271 -12.36 -15.81 -1.98
CA GLY A 271 -12.42 -14.47 -2.59
C GLY A 271 -12.24 -14.53 -4.10
N ILE A 272 -13.13 -13.90 -4.86
CA ILE A 272 -13.00 -13.78 -6.31
C ILE A 272 -12.06 -12.61 -6.64
N VAL A 273 -10.93 -12.93 -7.26
CA VAL A 273 -9.93 -11.95 -7.70
C VAL A 273 -10.33 -11.39 -9.06
N THR A 274 -10.70 -10.12 -9.06
CA THR A 274 -11.09 -9.36 -10.27
C THR A 274 -10.05 -8.30 -10.59
N ILE A 275 -10.31 -7.50 -11.63
CA ILE A 275 -9.44 -6.36 -12.00
C ILE A 275 -9.27 -5.33 -10.87
N LYS A 276 -10.21 -5.25 -9.91
CA LYS A 276 -10.10 -4.35 -8.74
C LYS A 276 -8.95 -4.77 -7.82
N ASN A 277 -8.64 -6.06 -7.80
CA ASN A 277 -7.62 -6.65 -6.96
C ASN A 277 -6.20 -6.50 -7.54
N VAL A 278 -6.08 -6.12 -8.83
CA VAL A 278 -4.81 -5.99 -9.54
C VAL A 278 -4.51 -4.51 -9.81
N GLN A 279 -3.64 -3.94 -9.00
CA GLN A 279 -3.04 -2.61 -9.20
C GLN A 279 -1.60 -2.75 -9.69
N GLN A 280 -1.03 -1.69 -10.27
CA GLN A 280 0.37 -1.74 -10.72
C GLN A 280 1.29 -2.01 -9.52
N SER A 281 2.07 -3.09 -9.62
CA SER A 281 2.97 -3.62 -8.58
C SER A 281 2.29 -3.97 -7.25
N SER A 282 0.95 -3.94 -7.15
CA SER A 282 0.24 -4.06 -5.87
C SER A 282 -1.00 -4.92 -6.01
N PHE A 283 -1.06 -6.00 -5.22
CA PHE A 283 -2.26 -6.83 -5.08
C PHE A 283 -3.14 -6.29 -3.95
N ILE A 284 -4.46 -6.25 -4.14
CA ILE A 284 -5.42 -5.86 -3.10
C ILE A 284 -6.14 -7.12 -2.60
N PRO A 285 -5.83 -7.63 -1.40
CA PRO A 285 -6.37 -8.90 -0.88
C PRO A 285 -7.87 -8.87 -0.59
N LYS A 286 -8.45 -7.68 -0.38
CA LYS A 286 -9.87 -7.53 -0.08
C LYS A 286 -10.71 -7.70 -1.34
N CYS A 287 -11.42 -8.82 -1.43
CA CYS A 287 -12.38 -9.09 -2.50
C CYS A 287 -13.72 -8.40 -2.21
N THR A 288 -14.49 -8.13 -3.27
CA THR A 288 -15.88 -7.64 -3.16
C THR A 288 -16.89 -8.78 -3.22
N ASP A 289 -16.51 -9.88 -3.87
CA ASP A 289 -17.38 -10.99 -4.19
C ASP A 289 -16.71 -12.29 -3.74
N TYR A 290 -17.48 -13.14 -3.08
CA TYR A 290 -17.01 -14.38 -2.47
C TYR A 290 -17.90 -15.57 -2.83
N LEU A 291 -17.35 -16.78 -2.68
CA LEU A 291 -18.06 -18.06 -2.76
C LEU A 291 -17.72 -18.91 -1.52
N ASP A 292 -18.64 -19.77 -1.09
CA ASP A 292 -18.33 -20.77 -0.05
C ASP A 292 -17.76 -22.05 -0.66
N ASP A 293 -18.25 -22.42 -1.84
CA ASP A 293 -17.85 -23.61 -2.58
C ASP A 293 -17.29 -23.25 -3.96
N THR A 294 -16.47 -24.14 -4.50
CA THR A 294 -15.85 -23.97 -5.82
C THR A 294 -16.58 -24.77 -6.89
N PRO A 295 -16.83 -24.21 -8.09
CA PRO A 295 -17.33 -24.97 -9.24
C PRO A 295 -16.50 -26.23 -9.56
N ASP A 296 -17.17 -27.36 -9.84
CA ASP A 296 -16.54 -28.68 -10.05
C ASP A 296 -15.55 -28.72 -11.23
N ALA A 297 -15.79 -27.94 -12.28
CA ALA A 297 -14.98 -27.92 -13.51
C ALA A 297 -13.92 -26.80 -13.54
N MET A 298 -13.48 -26.30 -12.38
CA MET A 298 -12.51 -25.22 -12.34
C MET A 298 -11.09 -25.70 -12.63
N LYS A 299 -10.39 -25.00 -13.52
CA LYS A 299 -8.99 -25.30 -13.84
C LYS A 299 -8.10 -25.00 -12.63
N LYS A 300 -7.09 -25.85 -12.40
CA LYS A 300 -6.16 -25.73 -11.25
C LYS A 300 -5.51 -24.36 -11.14
N HIS A 301 -5.16 -23.72 -12.25
CA HIS A 301 -4.53 -22.40 -12.25
C HIS A 301 -5.45 -21.26 -11.78
N CYS A 302 -6.76 -21.49 -11.68
CA CYS A 302 -7.69 -20.52 -11.13
C CYS A 302 -7.60 -20.44 -9.61
N PHE A 303 -7.02 -21.45 -8.94
CA PHE A 303 -6.71 -21.40 -7.52
C PHE A 303 -5.36 -20.70 -7.35
N LEU A 304 -5.41 -19.45 -6.90
CA LEU A 304 -4.23 -18.61 -6.80
C LEU A 304 -3.46 -18.90 -5.52
N THR A 305 -2.13 -18.82 -5.65
CA THR A 305 -1.19 -19.08 -4.56
C THR A 305 -0.22 -17.91 -4.38
N ASN A 306 0.41 -17.84 -3.20
CA ASN A 306 1.40 -16.81 -2.90
C ASN A 306 2.50 -16.72 -3.96
N GLY A 307 2.77 -15.49 -4.40
CA GLY A 307 3.72 -15.15 -5.43
C GLY A 307 3.22 -15.36 -6.86
N ASP A 308 2.02 -15.87 -7.12
CA ASP A 308 1.46 -15.91 -8.49
C ASP A 308 1.47 -14.53 -9.14
N ILE A 309 1.83 -14.48 -10.42
CA ILE A 309 1.89 -13.23 -11.19
C ILE A 309 0.54 -13.06 -11.89
N LEU A 310 -0.14 -11.95 -11.65
CA LEU A 310 -1.38 -11.60 -12.34
C LEU A 310 -1.16 -10.44 -13.30
N ILE A 311 -1.95 -10.41 -14.37
CA ILE A 311 -2.04 -9.27 -15.28
C ILE A 311 -3.51 -8.93 -15.57
N SER A 312 -3.85 -7.65 -15.51
CA SER A 312 -5.18 -7.17 -15.88
C SER A 312 -5.39 -7.19 -17.39
N LEU A 313 -6.50 -7.80 -17.83
CA LEU A 313 -6.84 -7.89 -19.26
C LEU A 313 -7.81 -6.81 -19.73
N THR A 314 -8.55 -6.17 -18.82
CA THR A 314 -9.62 -5.23 -19.19
C THR A 314 -9.70 -4.06 -18.20
N GLY A 315 -10.07 -2.87 -18.68
CA GLY A 315 -10.05 -1.64 -17.88
C GLY A 315 -8.66 -1.01 -17.93
N ASN A 316 -8.01 -0.81 -16.77
CA ASN A 316 -6.60 -0.43 -16.72
C ASN A 316 -5.73 -1.65 -17.07
N VAL A 317 -5.57 -1.90 -18.36
CA VAL A 317 -4.87 -3.06 -18.93
C VAL A 317 -3.38 -3.07 -18.55
N GLY A 318 -2.79 -4.27 -18.46
CA GLY A 318 -1.35 -4.42 -18.29
C GLY A 318 -0.81 -4.32 -16.87
N ARG A 319 -1.64 -3.93 -15.90
CA ARG A 319 -1.25 -3.88 -14.49
C ARG A 319 -0.84 -5.27 -14.03
N VAL A 320 0.31 -5.34 -13.37
CA VAL A 320 0.91 -6.59 -12.88
C VAL A 320 1.07 -6.55 -11.36
N CYS A 321 0.87 -7.68 -10.68
CA CYS A 321 1.12 -7.80 -9.24
C CYS A 321 1.52 -9.23 -8.85
N LEU A 322 2.11 -9.36 -7.65
CA LEU A 322 2.32 -10.64 -6.98
C LEU A 322 1.17 -10.91 -6.00
N VAL A 323 0.55 -12.09 -6.10
CA VAL A 323 -0.52 -12.51 -5.19
C VAL A 323 0.05 -12.81 -3.81
N TYR A 324 -0.69 -12.44 -2.77
CA TYR A 324 -0.42 -12.88 -1.41
C TYR A 324 -1.73 -13.09 -0.64
N GLY A 325 -1.75 -14.06 0.27
CA GLY A 325 -2.93 -14.52 0.99
C GLY A 325 -3.48 -15.85 0.44
N GLU A 326 -4.66 -16.25 0.90
CA GLU A 326 -5.20 -17.60 0.72
C GLU A 326 -6.63 -17.57 0.18
N ASN A 327 -7.07 -18.70 -0.37
CA ASN A 327 -8.44 -18.94 -0.86
C ASN A 327 -8.89 -17.96 -1.96
N TYR A 328 -8.01 -17.67 -2.92
CA TYR A 328 -8.33 -16.79 -4.04
C TYR A 328 -8.66 -17.56 -5.31
N LEU A 329 -9.72 -17.10 -5.99
CA LEU A 329 -10.19 -17.66 -7.26
C LEU A 329 -10.08 -16.63 -8.38
N LEU A 330 -9.42 -17.00 -9.48
CA LEU A 330 -9.16 -16.10 -10.61
C LEU A 330 -10.41 -15.89 -11.48
N ASN A 331 -10.84 -14.63 -11.64
CA ASN A 331 -11.91 -14.23 -12.55
C ASN A 331 -11.47 -14.16 -14.03
N GLN A 332 -12.41 -14.32 -14.97
CA GLN A 332 -12.13 -14.31 -16.42
C GLN A 332 -11.52 -13.02 -16.98
N ARG A 333 -11.59 -11.90 -16.25
CA ARG A 333 -11.03 -10.59 -16.66
C ARG A 333 -9.58 -10.36 -16.23
N VAL A 334 -8.98 -11.34 -15.56
CA VAL A 334 -7.58 -11.34 -15.12
C VAL A 334 -6.92 -12.61 -15.63
N ALA A 335 -5.65 -12.53 -16.03
CA ALA A 335 -4.85 -13.68 -16.37
C ALA A 335 -3.75 -13.92 -15.35
N LYS A 336 -3.46 -15.19 -15.07
CA LYS A 336 -2.23 -15.63 -14.42
C LYS A 336 -1.13 -15.74 -15.49
N ILE A 337 0.02 -15.12 -15.25
CA ILE A 337 1.23 -15.31 -16.04
C ILE A 337 1.97 -16.51 -15.45
N GLU A 338 2.06 -17.58 -16.23
CA GLU A 338 2.81 -18.78 -15.86
C GLU A 338 4.09 -18.88 -16.69
N ALA A 339 5.23 -19.00 -16.00
CA ALA A 339 6.53 -19.17 -16.62
C ALA A 339 6.64 -20.54 -17.29
N LYS A 340 7.13 -20.59 -18.54
CA LYS A 340 7.57 -21.84 -19.17
C LYS A 340 8.99 -22.17 -18.71
N LYS A 341 9.36 -23.45 -18.70
CA LYS A 341 10.55 -24.06 -18.03
C LYS A 341 11.92 -23.40 -18.25
N LEU A 342 12.06 -22.40 -19.11
CA LEU A 342 13.33 -21.79 -19.48
C LEU A 342 13.59 -20.41 -18.86
N ILE A 343 12.56 -19.71 -18.40
CA ILE A 343 12.71 -18.32 -17.95
C ILE A 343 12.30 -18.20 -16.47
N PRO A 344 13.18 -17.66 -15.60
CA PRO A 344 12.84 -17.48 -14.19
C PRO A 344 11.65 -16.54 -13.97
N LYS A 345 10.83 -16.88 -12.97
CA LYS A 345 9.64 -16.12 -12.59
C LYS A 345 9.98 -14.69 -12.16
N SER A 346 11.12 -14.49 -11.50
CA SER A 346 11.61 -13.17 -11.08
C SER A 346 11.82 -12.24 -12.28
N PHE A 347 12.52 -12.71 -13.32
CA PHE A 347 12.73 -11.98 -14.56
C PHE A 347 11.40 -11.63 -15.24
N ILE A 348 10.47 -12.60 -15.32
CA ILE A 348 9.15 -12.38 -15.93
C ILE A 348 8.40 -11.27 -15.19
N TYR A 349 8.31 -11.35 -13.85
CA TYR A 349 7.60 -10.34 -13.07
C TYR A 349 8.14 -8.93 -13.33
N TRP A 350 9.45 -8.75 -13.19
CA TRP A 350 10.08 -7.44 -13.35
C TRP A 350 10.11 -6.94 -14.81
N MET A 351 10.09 -7.84 -15.79
CA MET A 351 9.89 -7.49 -17.20
C MET A 351 8.50 -6.92 -17.43
N PHE A 352 7.45 -7.54 -16.85
CA PHE A 352 6.08 -7.01 -16.96
C PHE A 352 5.88 -5.75 -16.12
N ASP A 353 6.56 -5.60 -14.99
CA ASP A 353 6.48 -4.38 -14.15
C ASP A 353 7.17 -3.16 -14.80
N ASN A 354 8.15 -3.41 -15.68
CA ASN A 354 8.95 -2.36 -16.29
C ASN A 354 8.12 -1.41 -17.18
N SER A 355 8.40 -0.11 -17.09
CA SER A 355 7.72 0.95 -17.85
C SER A 355 7.75 0.77 -19.37
N ILE A 356 8.82 0.17 -19.92
CA ILE A 356 8.92 -0.12 -21.36
C ILE A 356 7.89 -1.17 -21.77
N MET A 357 7.71 -2.21 -20.96
CA MET A 357 6.71 -3.25 -21.21
C MET A 357 5.30 -2.72 -21.01
N GLN A 358 5.07 -1.95 -19.94
CA GLN A 358 3.77 -1.31 -19.68
C GLN A 358 3.32 -0.45 -20.87
N LYS A 359 4.20 0.41 -21.39
CA LYS A 359 3.90 1.23 -22.58
C LYS A 359 3.60 0.39 -23.83
N ARG A 360 4.30 -0.74 -24.02
CA ARG A 360 4.00 -1.68 -25.11
C ARG A 360 2.61 -2.29 -24.96
N ILE A 361 2.24 -2.69 -23.75
CA ILE A 361 0.92 -3.27 -23.46
C ILE A 361 -0.19 -2.24 -23.67
N GLU A 362 -0.01 -1.01 -23.20
CA GLU A 362 -0.95 0.10 -23.42
C GLU A 362 -1.21 0.32 -24.92
N ASN A 363 -0.16 0.36 -25.74
CA ASN A 363 -0.26 0.53 -27.19
C ASN A 363 -0.94 -0.64 -27.92
N LEU A 364 -0.96 -1.83 -27.31
CA LEU A 364 -1.64 -3.02 -27.87
C LEU A 364 -3.12 -3.08 -27.47
N SER A 365 -3.51 -2.31 -26.47
CA SER A 365 -4.87 -2.28 -25.97
C SER A 365 -5.78 -1.49 -26.92
N PHE A 366 -7.04 -1.91 -27.00
CA PHE A 366 -8.03 -1.32 -27.89
C PHE A 366 -9.34 -1.03 -27.15
N GLY A 367 -10.06 0.01 -27.58
CA GLY A 367 -11.28 0.51 -26.96
C GLY A 367 -11.05 1.80 -26.18
N SER A 368 -11.89 2.82 -26.39
CA SER A 368 -11.73 4.16 -25.81
C SER A 368 -12.16 4.23 -24.34
N ALA A 369 -13.35 3.71 -24.00
CA ALA A 369 -13.90 3.77 -22.63
C ALA A 369 -13.53 2.56 -21.75
N GLN A 370 -13.35 1.38 -22.36
CA GLN A 370 -12.89 0.17 -21.67
C GLN A 370 -11.86 -0.53 -22.55
N GLN A 371 -10.58 -0.26 -22.26
CA GLN A 371 -9.48 -0.92 -22.96
C GLN A 371 -9.51 -2.43 -22.68
N ASN A 372 -9.26 -3.23 -23.70
CA ASN A 372 -9.10 -4.67 -23.60
C ASN A 372 -7.75 -5.09 -24.18
N LEU A 373 -7.12 -6.06 -23.54
CA LEU A 373 -5.85 -6.64 -23.93
C LEU A 373 -6.07 -8.09 -24.35
N SER A 374 -5.72 -8.41 -25.60
CA SER A 374 -5.76 -9.80 -26.08
C SER A 374 -4.52 -10.56 -25.60
N PRO A 375 -4.66 -11.64 -24.80
CA PRO A 375 -3.53 -12.47 -24.40
C PRO A 375 -2.77 -13.07 -25.59
N ILE A 376 -3.47 -13.30 -26.72
CA ILE A 376 -2.90 -13.84 -27.95
C ILE A 376 -1.97 -12.78 -28.58
N LYS A 377 -2.48 -11.56 -28.80
CA LYS A 377 -1.68 -10.45 -29.37
C LYS A 377 -0.48 -10.09 -28.48
N LEU A 378 -0.69 -10.12 -27.16
CA LEU A 378 0.41 -9.94 -26.20
C LEU A 378 1.44 -11.06 -26.34
N GLY A 379 1.00 -12.31 -26.44
CA GLY A 379 1.87 -13.46 -26.67
C GLY A 379 2.69 -13.39 -27.96
N GLU A 380 2.21 -12.71 -28.99
CA GLU A 380 2.93 -12.52 -30.26
C GLU A 380 4.02 -11.46 -30.21
N GLN A 381 4.05 -10.63 -29.16
CA GLN A 381 5.08 -9.61 -29.00
C GLN A 381 6.45 -10.23 -28.85
N THR A 382 7.42 -9.63 -29.54
CA THR A 382 8.82 -10.04 -29.46
C THR A 382 9.52 -9.30 -28.32
N VAL A 383 10.22 -10.06 -27.49
CA VAL A 383 11.06 -9.57 -26.40
C VAL A 383 12.48 -10.07 -26.59
N ILE A 384 13.41 -9.42 -25.89
CA ILE A 384 14.81 -9.81 -25.90
C ILE A 384 15.06 -10.67 -24.67
N ILE A 385 15.67 -11.83 -24.88
CA ILE A 385 15.99 -12.80 -23.84
C ILE A 385 17.51 -12.84 -23.64
N PRO A 386 18.00 -12.53 -22.44
CA PRO A 386 19.41 -12.64 -22.11
C PRO A 386 19.87 -14.10 -22.03
N PRO A 387 21.18 -14.36 -22.06
CA PRO A 387 21.75 -15.68 -21.86
C PRO A 387 21.34 -16.31 -20.52
N ASP A 388 21.13 -17.62 -20.50
CA ASP A 388 20.68 -18.37 -19.32
C ASP A 388 21.56 -18.17 -18.07
N PRO A 389 22.91 -18.08 -18.17
CA PRO A 389 23.74 -17.77 -17.00
C PRO A 389 23.39 -16.43 -16.35
N LEU A 390 23.08 -15.40 -17.15
CA LEU A 390 22.69 -14.08 -16.65
C LEU A 390 21.30 -14.12 -15.99
N LEU A 391 20.36 -14.86 -16.59
CA LEU A 391 19.04 -15.10 -15.98
C LEU A 391 19.15 -15.80 -14.62
N LYS A 392 20.02 -16.81 -14.49
CA LYS A 392 20.25 -17.52 -13.23
C LYS A 392 20.89 -16.62 -12.17
N SER A 393 21.88 -15.82 -12.54
CA SER A 393 22.51 -14.87 -11.62
C SER A 393 21.53 -13.81 -11.12
N PHE A 394 20.69 -13.28 -12.00
CA PHE A 394 19.64 -12.34 -11.62
C PHE A 394 18.61 -13.00 -10.69
N ASP A 395 18.14 -14.18 -11.06
CA ASP A 395 17.13 -14.91 -10.29
C ASP A 395 17.63 -15.30 -8.90
N GLY A 396 18.90 -15.68 -8.75
CA GLY A 396 19.51 -16.00 -7.45
C GLY A 396 19.46 -14.85 -6.43
N ILE A 397 19.33 -13.61 -6.89
CA ILE A 397 19.18 -12.42 -6.04
C ILE A 397 17.70 -12.05 -5.93
N VAL A 398 17.03 -11.90 -7.08
CA VAL A 398 15.72 -11.25 -7.15
C VAL A 398 14.57 -12.19 -6.79
N SER A 399 14.74 -13.51 -6.90
CA SER A 399 13.75 -14.46 -6.38
C SER A 399 13.62 -14.35 -4.86
N LEU A 400 14.74 -14.22 -4.14
CA LEU A 400 14.75 -14.04 -2.68
C LEU A 400 14.08 -12.74 -2.28
N ILE A 401 14.34 -11.65 -3.02
CA ILE A 401 13.66 -10.37 -2.83
C ILE A 401 12.14 -10.52 -3.00
N ASN A 402 11.69 -11.19 -4.07
CA ASN A 402 10.26 -11.39 -4.32
C ASN A 402 9.61 -12.25 -3.22
N ILE A 403 10.29 -13.28 -2.73
CA ILE A 403 9.81 -14.11 -1.61
C ILE A 403 9.66 -13.27 -0.34
N GLU A 404 10.66 -12.47 0.00
CA GLU A 404 10.64 -11.58 1.17
C GLU A 404 9.50 -10.56 1.08
N ILE A 405 9.29 -9.94 -0.09
CA ILE A 405 8.17 -9.02 -0.32
C ILE A 405 6.84 -9.71 -0.02
N VAL A 406 6.61 -10.91 -0.57
CA VAL A 406 5.36 -11.67 -0.36
C VAL A 406 5.19 -12.04 1.11
N GLN A 407 6.26 -12.44 1.81
CA GLN A 407 6.21 -12.78 3.23
C GLN A 407 5.87 -11.57 4.10
N LEU A 408 6.47 -10.41 3.85
CA LEU A 408 6.17 -9.16 4.57
C LEU A 408 4.71 -8.71 4.32
N LEU A 409 4.19 -8.88 3.11
CA LEU A 409 2.80 -8.58 2.78
C LEU A 409 1.82 -9.49 3.55
N ILE A 410 2.11 -10.79 3.64
CA ILE A 410 1.32 -11.74 4.44
C ILE A 410 1.39 -11.38 5.92
N GLN A 411 2.58 -11.05 6.44
CA GLN A 411 2.75 -10.66 7.83
C GLN A 411 1.92 -9.41 8.15
N ASN A 412 1.96 -8.39 7.28
CA ASN A 412 1.16 -7.18 7.45
C ASN A 412 -0.34 -7.46 7.48
N GLN A 413 -0.82 -8.39 6.64
CA GLN A 413 -2.22 -8.81 6.67
C GLN A 413 -2.60 -9.44 8.02
N LYS A 414 -1.76 -10.34 8.54
CA LYS A 414 -1.99 -11.01 9.84
C LYS A 414 -1.92 -10.02 11.01
N LEU A 415 -0.96 -9.09 11.00
CA LEU A 415 -0.83 -8.05 12.01
C LEU A 415 -2.06 -7.14 12.04
N ALA A 416 -2.54 -6.70 10.88
CA ALA A 416 -3.74 -5.87 10.78
C ALA A 416 -4.97 -6.62 11.29
N GLN A 417 -5.15 -7.89 10.92
CA GLN A 417 -6.25 -8.74 11.41
C GLN A 417 -6.20 -8.90 12.94
N ALA A 418 -5.02 -9.17 13.50
CA ALA A 418 -4.84 -9.31 14.95
C ALA A 418 -5.17 -8.00 15.69
N ARG A 419 -4.65 -6.86 15.21
CA ARG A 419 -4.94 -5.53 15.74
C ARG A 419 -6.43 -5.23 15.70
N ASP A 420 -7.09 -5.46 14.57
CA ASP A 420 -8.51 -5.15 14.36
C ASP A 420 -9.42 -6.04 15.23
N LEU A 421 -8.99 -7.26 15.55
CA LEU A 421 -9.68 -8.15 16.49
C LEU A 421 -9.49 -7.73 17.95
N LEU A 422 -8.29 -7.26 18.32
CA LEU A 422 -7.94 -6.85 19.68
C LEU A 422 -8.54 -5.49 20.05
N LEU A 423 -8.52 -4.53 19.12
CA LEU A 423 -8.95 -3.16 19.34
C LEU A 423 -10.31 -3.05 20.07
N PRO A 424 -11.42 -3.63 19.58
CA PRO A 424 -12.72 -3.49 20.25
C PRO A 424 -12.74 -4.12 21.65
N ARG A 425 -12.01 -5.23 21.86
CA ARG A 425 -11.97 -5.94 23.16
C ARG A 425 -11.15 -5.19 24.22
N LEU A 426 -10.06 -4.54 23.80
CA LEU A 426 -9.28 -3.65 24.65
C LEU A 426 -10.11 -2.41 25.03
N MET A 427 -10.80 -1.83 24.05
CA MET A 427 -11.64 -0.64 24.25
C MET A 427 -12.89 -0.91 25.11
N SER A 428 -13.43 -2.13 25.10
CA SER A 428 -14.55 -2.56 25.94
C SER A 428 -14.11 -3.07 27.32
N GLY A 429 -12.81 -3.17 27.59
CA GLY A 429 -12.24 -3.75 28.81
C GLY A 429 -12.60 -5.21 29.04
N GLU A 430 -12.95 -5.95 27.98
CA GLU A 430 -13.11 -7.41 28.01
C GLU A 430 -11.79 -8.12 28.33
N ILE A 431 -10.66 -7.51 27.96
CA ILE A 431 -9.32 -7.99 28.28
C ILE A 431 -8.83 -7.29 29.54
N ASP A 432 -8.61 -8.06 30.61
CA ASP A 432 -8.05 -7.53 31.84
C ASP A 432 -6.54 -7.32 31.72
N LEU A 433 -6.13 -6.05 31.79
CA LEU A 433 -4.74 -5.61 31.62
C LEU A 433 -3.90 -5.77 32.89
N LEU A 434 -4.50 -6.13 34.04
CA LEU A 434 -3.79 -6.34 35.31
C LEU A 434 -2.77 -7.50 35.27
N ARG A 435 -2.79 -8.33 34.22
CA ARG A 435 -1.78 -9.38 33.99
C ARG A 435 -0.58 -8.93 33.14
N TYR A 436 -0.65 -7.78 32.45
CA TYR A 436 0.41 -7.34 31.54
C TYR A 436 1.61 -6.74 32.28
N ASP A 437 1.38 -6.01 33.38
CA ASP A 437 2.44 -5.39 34.21
C ASP A 437 3.39 -6.39 34.88
N LYS A 438 2.99 -7.66 34.99
CA LYS A 438 3.85 -8.72 35.55
C LYS A 438 4.80 -9.36 34.52
N LEU A 439 4.52 -9.21 33.22
CA LEU A 439 5.32 -9.84 32.16
C LEU A 439 6.35 -8.88 31.57
N SER A 440 6.04 -7.58 31.47
CA SER A 440 6.98 -6.55 31.00
C SER A 440 8.12 -6.28 32.00
N ASN A 441 7.88 -6.46 33.30
CA ASN A 441 8.90 -6.34 34.34
C ASN A 441 9.74 -7.62 34.55
N GLY A 442 9.51 -8.67 33.76
CA GLY A 442 10.23 -9.96 33.85
C GLY A 442 11.30 -10.17 32.77
N VAL A 443 11.46 -9.25 31.82
CA VAL A 443 12.48 -9.32 30.76
C VAL A 443 13.47 -8.17 30.98
N GLY A 444 14.23 -8.26 32.06
CA GLY A 444 15.18 -7.24 32.48
C GLY A 444 16.12 -7.78 33.54
N VAL A 445 16.87 -8.83 33.22
CA VAL A 445 18.20 -9.16 33.78
C VAL A 445 19.04 -9.75 32.67
#